data_AF-A0A1F7VJD5-F1
#
_entry.id   AF-A0A1F7VJD5-F1
#
_cell.length_a   1.000
_cell.length_b   1.000
_cell.length_c   1.000
_cell.angle_alpha   90.00
_cell.angle_beta   90.00
_cell.angle_gamma   90.00
#
_symmetry.space_group_name_H-M   'P 1'
#
loop_
_entity.id
_entity.type
_entity.pdbx_description
1 polymer ?
#
loop_
_entity_poly.entity_id
_entity_poly.type
_entity_poly.pdbx_seq_one_letter_code
_entity_poly.pdbx_strand_id
1 'polypeptide(L)'
;MTDGENKGIGSSLPTGHEKDLHRIRETLPVEQVGNEVLWVNPNINAPLKLKEGEESPLGVFLSPTDGKNIEVFDRHKRSALAGRVIFCDQNGNTYRDIGVKGVGYINFDAQRRPSQANLERYKKQKLDMALGLEILTDAEHDRDIGEVFVKAGIRCDRTIAIIKFVEYIDKDAHRHAIDELREAGILLKDETPVASVRAFGVNARVNEGGDLKKLNYAYQDARQMVAQELGKPPEEFGWHKYAQWFAETLGKNIGRMLKLGYTHGNLLPADSAPYNVTLDCRIVDKDTVKHYDDAIPEIQIDFDKISAHVIINTLCQQLNTITDMKEGEFEYWSLYKVFNDAYDEELKASRGDLHT
;
A
#
# COMPACT_ATOMS: atom_id res chain seq x y z
N MET A 1 -3.53 20.62 30.93
CA MET A 1 -4.18 21.91 31.23
C MET A 1 -4.08 22.78 29.99
N THR A 2 -5.21 23.45 29.71
CA THR A 2 -5.54 24.38 28.62
C THR A 2 -5.61 23.83 27.20
N ASP A 3 -6.82 23.38 26.88
CA ASP A 3 -7.55 23.55 25.63
C ASP A 3 -6.99 24.67 24.73
N GLY A 4 -6.33 24.26 23.65
CA GLY A 4 -6.11 25.10 22.48
C GLY A 4 -7.22 24.81 21.48
N GLU A 5 -8.22 25.69 21.43
CA GLU A 5 -9.28 25.69 20.43
C GLU A 5 -8.67 25.76 19.01
N ASN A 6 -8.57 24.62 18.34
CA ASN A 6 -8.28 24.56 16.91
C ASN A 6 -9.59 24.85 16.16
N LYS A 7 -9.96 26.12 16.07
CA LYS A 7 -11.09 26.59 15.26
C LYS A 7 -10.67 26.64 13.80
N GLY A 8 -11.10 25.64 13.02
CA GLY A 8 -11.19 25.80 11.57
C GLY A 8 -11.06 24.58 10.65
N ILE A 9 -11.65 23.42 10.94
CA ILE A 9 -12.23 22.52 9.90
C ILE A 9 -13.46 21.84 10.52
N GLY A 10 -14.61 22.51 10.46
CA GLY A 10 -15.89 21.94 10.84
C GLY A 10 -16.50 21.14 9.69
N SER A 11 -16.11 19.86 9.55
CA SER A 11 -16.90 18.79 8.93
C SER A 11 -16.17 17.47 9.11
N SER A 12 -16.88 16.47 9.64
CA SER A 12 -16.47 15.07 9.83
C SER A 12 -15.36 14.60 8.89
N LEU A 13 -14.15 14.40 9.42
CA LEU A 13 -13.08 13.75 8.70
C LEU A 13 -13.55 12.34 8.23
N PRO A 14 -13.13 11.86 7.05
CA PRO A 14 -13.60 10.58 6.48
C PRO A 14 -13.29 9.31 7.31
N THR A 15 -14.24 8.77 8.08
CA THR A 15 -13.98 7.52 8.86
C THR A 15 -14.20 6.23 8.06
N GLY A 16 -14.92 6.28 6.94
CA GLY A 16 -15.47 5.09 6.31
C GLY A 16 -16.28 4.22 7.29
N HIS A 17 -16.26 2.90 7.08
CA HIS A 17 -16.95 1.86 7.89
C HIS A 17 -16.09 1.30 9.03
N GLU A 18 -15.15 2.06 9.60
CA GLU A 18 -14.17 1.58 10.59
C GLU A 18 -14.78 0.66 11.68
N LYS A 19 -15.93 1.05 12.25
CA LYS A 19 -16.62 0.31 13.32
C LYS A 19 -17.14 -1.07 12.89
N ASP A 20 -17.53 -1.22 11.63
CA ASP A 20 -18.08 -2.47 11.10
C ASP A 20 -16.99 -3.41 10.59
N LEU A 21 -15.84 -2.85 10.18
CA LEU A 21 -14.69 -3.62 9.74
C LEU A 21 -14.14 -4.55 10.83
N HIS A 22 -14.29 -4.23 12.12
CA HIS A 22 -13.75 -5.05 13.22
C HIS A 22 -14.28 -6.51 13.25
N ARG A 23 -15.43 -6.79 12.63
CA ARG A 23 -16.11 -8.10 12.72
C ARG A 23 -15.61 -9.15 11.73
N ILE A 24 -14.74 -8.78 10.81
CA ILE A 24 -14.29 -9.64 9.70
C ILE A 24 -12.77 -9.65 9.51
N ARG A 25 -12.01 -9.10 10.46
CA ARG A 25 -10.56 -8.95 10.38
C ARG A 25 -9.86 -10.23 10.82
N GLU A 26 -8.88 -10.66 10.04
CA GLU A 26 -7.82 -11.50 10.56
C GLU A 26 -6.85 -10.63 11.35
N THR A 27 -6.49 -11.10 12.53
CA THR A 27 -5.49 -10.45 13.36
C THR A 27 -4.48 -11.46 13.82
N LEU A 28 -3.21 -11.07 13.83
CA LEU A 28 -2.12 -11.87 14.32
C LEU A 28 -1.42 -11.13 15.48
N PRO A 29 -0.85 -11.87 16.43
CA PRO A 29 -0.09 -11.26 17.50
C PRO A 29 1.18 -10.61 16.96
N VAL A 30 1.58 -9.51 17.58
CA VAL A 30 2.87 -8.86 17.36
C VAL A 30 3.63 -8.66 18.65
N GLU A 31 4.94 -8.65 18.50
CA GLU A 31 5.90 -8.27 19.52
C GLU A 31 6.74 -7.09 19.05
N GLN A 32 7.00 -6.15 19.95
CA GLN A 32 7.98 -5.10 19.72
C GLN A 32 9.38 -5.68 19.82
N VAL A 33 10.23 -5.30 18.87
CA VAL A 33 11.65 -5.66 18.82
C VAL A 33 12.50 -4.42 19.02
N GLY A 34 13.76 -4.59 19.43
CA GLY A 34 14.73 -3.49 19.41
C GLY A 34 14.75 -2.82 18.03
N ASN A 35 14.58 -1.50 18.00
CA ASN A 35 14.46 -0.75 16.75
C ASN A 35 14.88 0.72 16.91
N GLU A 36 15.09 1.41 15.80
CA GLU A 36 15.49 2.82 15.75
C GLU A 36 14.79 3.50 14.57
N VAL A 37 14.09 4.61 14.80
CA VAL A 37 13.51 5.41 13.71
C VAL A 37 14.64 6.09 12.93
N LEU A 38 14.81 5.75 11.66
CA LEU A 38 15.83 6.37 10.79
C LEU A 38 15.35 7.67 10.15
N TRP A 39 14.06 7.73 9.84
CA TRP A 39 13.49 8.84 9.08
C TRP A 39 12.01 9.02 9.38
N VAL A 40 11.56 10.27 9.45
CA VAL A 40 10.14 10.64 9.57
C VAL A 40 9.78 11.63 8.47
N ASN A 41 8.65 11.41 7.80
CA ASN A 41 8.19 12.27 6.72
C ASN A 41 7.72 13.63 7.24
N PRO A 42 8.42 14.74 6.93
CA PRO A 42 8.02 16.06 7.40
C PRO A 42 6.76 16.58 6.67
N ASN A 43 6.38 15.99 5.55
CA ASN A 43 5.27 16.43 4.70
C ASN A 43 3.92 15.80 5.10
N ILE A 44 3.90 14.93 6.11
CA ILE A 44 2.71 14.21 6.55
C ILE A 44 2.42 14.55 8.01
N ASN A 45 1.22 15.06 8.29
CA ASN A 45 0.78 15.32 9.66
C ASN A 45 0.23 14.04 10.29
N ALA A 46 1.05 13.00 10.36
CA ALA A 46 0.63 11.71 10.89
C ALA A 46 0.35 11.82 12.40
N PRO A 47 -0.68 11.11 12.92
CA PRO A 47 -1.04 11.13 14.34
C PRO A 47 -0.11 10.22 15.18
N LEU A 48 1.16 10.13 14.78
CA LEU A 48 2.18 9.32 15.41
C LEU A 48 3.26 10.24 15.97
N LYS A 49 3.71 9.98 17.20
CA LYS A 49 4.77 10.77 17.85
C LYS A 49 6.14 10.14 17.57
N LEU A 50 6.49 9.97 16.30
CA LEU A 50 7.78 9.40 15.88
C LEU A 50 8.85 10.48 15.83
N LYS A 51 10.08 10.11 16.16
CA LYS A 51 11.26 10.97 16.11
C LYS A 51 12.48 10.17 15.69
N GLU A 52 13.28 10.73 14.80
CA GLU A 52 14.53 10.11 14.34
C GLU A 52 15.49 9.88 15.52
N GLY A 53 16.14 8.71 15.53
CA GLY A 53 17.04 8.25 16.59
C GLY A 53 16.37 7.70 17.86
N GLU A 54 15.04 7.75 17.96
CA GLU A 54 14.29 7.14 19.07
C GLU A 54 13.72 5.76 18.68
N GLU A 55 13.42 4.93 19.69
CA GLU A 55 12.66 3.69 19.47
C GLU A 55 11.19 4.00 19.14
N SER A 56 10.57 3.13 18.35
CA SER A 56 9.16 3.22 18.00
C SER A 56 8.36 2.00 18.46
N PRO A 57 7.12 2.19 18.95
CA PRO A 57 6.20 1.09 19.21
C PRO A 57 5.70 0.40 17.92
N LEU A 58 6.03 0.93 16.75
CA LEU A 58 5.73 0.34 15.44
C LEU A 58 6.88 -0.53 14.90
N GLY A 59 8.03 -0.59 15.58
CA GLY A 59 9.07 -1.57 15.30
C GLY A 59 8.66 -2.95 15.81
N VAL A 60 7.75 -3.60 15.09
CA VAL A 60 7.11 -4.84 15.51
C VAL A 60 7.29 -5.97 14.50
N PHE A 61 7.28 -7.20 14.99
CA PHE A 61 7.19 -8.43 14.20
C PHE A 61 5.94 -9.20 14.56
N LEU A 62 5.37 -9.89 13.57
CA LEU A 62 4.38 -10.94 13.76
C LEU A 62 5.02 -12.06 14.59
N SER A 63 4.31 -12.49 15.63
CA SER A 63 4.78 -13.50 16.57
C SER A 63 3.82 -14.70 16.63
N PRO A 64 4.33 -15.94 16.78
CA PRO A 64 3.49 -17.10 17.02
C PRO A 64 2.94 -17.17 18.46
N THR A 65 3.37 -16.28 19.37
CA THR A 65 2.97 -16.28 20.79
C THR A 65 1.90 -15.23 21.09
N ASP A 66 1.33 -15.26 22.30
CA ASP A 66 0.34 -14.27 22.73
C ASP A 66 0.95 -12.86 22.78
N GLY A 67 0.29 -11.89 22.14
CA GLY A 67 0.77 -10.51 22.04
C GLY A 67 -0.35 -9.52 21.76
N LYS A 68 0.01 -8.25 21.49
CA LYS A 68 -0.96 -7.31 20.95
C LYS A 68 -1.32 -7.74 19.54
N ASN A 69 -2.60 -7.80 19.22
CA ASN A 69 -3.02 -8.20 17.90
C ASN A 69 -3.01 -7.01 16.93
N ILE A 70 -2.41 -7.21 15.76
CA ILE A 70 -2.46 -6.30 14.62
C ILE A 70 -3.32 -6.91 13.52
N GLU A 71 -3.98 -6.10 12.71
CA GLU A 71 -4.75 -6.58 11.57
C GLU A 71 -3.83 -6.98 10.42
N VAL A 72 -4.15 -8.09 9.78
CA VAL A 72 -3.41 -8.61 8.63
C VAL A 72 -4.37 -8.92 7.49
N PHE A 73 -3.83 -8.93 6.28
CA PHE A 73 -4.55 -9.37 5.09
C PHE A 73 -3.84 -10.62 4.57
N ASP A 74 -4.53 -11.76 4.46
CA ASP A 74 -3.94 -13.06 4.15
C ASP A 74 -2.96 -13.06 2.97
N ARG A 75 -3.21 -12.22 1.97
CA ARG A 75 -2.38 -12.14 0.76
C ARG A 75 -1.27 -11.07 0.82
N HIS A 76 -1.19 -10.29 1.88
CA HIS A 76 -0.21 -9.19 2.05
C HIS A 76 1.13 -9.64 2.64
N LYS A 77 1.47 -10.92 2.51
CA LYS A 77 2.76 -11.60 2.85
C LYS A 77 3.50 -11.09 4.09
N ARG A 78 4.07 -9.88 4.04
CA ARG A 78 4.89 -9.23 5.08
C ARG A 78 4.41 -7.85 5.55
N SER A 79 3.12 -7.55 5.42
CA SER A 79 2.53 -6.27 5.85
C SER A 79 1.37 -6.47 6.82
N ALA A 80 1.24 -5.55 7.77
CA ALA A 80 0.14 -5.49 8.72
C ALA A 80 -0.42 -4.06 8.80
N LEU A 81 -1.62 -3.91 9.35
CA LEU A 81 -2.28 -2.63 9.56
C LEU A 81 -2.25 -2.27 11.05
N ALA A 82 -1.40 -1.31 11.40
CA ALA A 82 -1.20 -0.87 12.78
C ALA A 82 -2.40 -0.11 13.36
N GLY A 83 -3.16 0.56 12.51
CA GLY A 83 -4.37 1.26 12.96
C GLY A 83 -5.06 2.05 11.88
N ARG A 84 -6.18 2.65 12.26
CA ARG A 84 -6.96 3.57 11.44
C ARG A 84 -7.20 4.84 12.23
N VAL A 85 -6.83 5.96 11.63
CA VAL A 85 -7.01 7.29 12.20
C VAL A 85 -6.82 8.28 11.07
N ILE A 86 -7.68 9.28 10.99
CA ILE A 86 -7.71 10.17 9.84
C ILE A 86 -6.71 11.29 10.03
N PHE A 87 -5.93 11.57 8.98
CA PHE A 87 -4.99 12.67 8.92
C PHE A 87 -4.80 13.12 7.46
N CYS A 88 -4.04 14.18 7.27
CA CYS A 88 -3.72 14.70 5.95
C CYS A 88 -2.22 14.98 5.80
N ASP A 89 -1.78 15.05 4.55
CA ASP A 89 -0.49 15.65 4.21
C ASP A 89 -0.61 17.17 4.04
N GLN A 90 0.53 17.83 3.82
CA GLN A 90 0.60 19.28 3.59
C GLN A 90 -0.13 19.74 2.31
N ASN A 91 -0.43 18.83 1.39
CA ASN A 91 -1.16 19.12 0.16
C ASN A 91 -2.68 18.93 0.32
N GLY A 92 -3.14 18.55 1.52
CA GLY A 92 -4.55 18.29 1.80
C GLY A 92 -5.03 16.91 1.35
N ASN A 93 -4.15 15.99 0.95
CA ASN A 93 -4.53 14.61 0.66
C ASN A 93 -4.89 13.91 1.97
N THR A 94 -6.04 13.23 2.00
CA THR A 94 -6.51 12.51 3.19
C THR A 94 -5.96 11.08 3.22
N TYR A 95 -5.64 10.61 4.43
CA TYR A 95 -5.23 9.24 4.74
C TYR A 95 -5.97 8.77 6.00
N ARG A 96 -6.09 7.46 6.18
CA ARG A 96 -6.72 6.84 7.34
C ARG A 96 -5.98 5.60 7.82
N ASP A 97 -5.65 4.71 6.90
CA ASP A 97 -5.06 3.42 7.20
C ASP A 97 -3.54 3.58 7.38
N ILE A 98 -3.02 3.15 8.54
CA ILE A 98 -1.58 3.13 8.84
C ILE A 98 -1.09 1.68 8.76
N GLY A 99 -0.41 1.36 7.66
CA GLY A 99 0.22 0.06 7.44
C GLY A 99 1.68 0.03 7.90
N VAL A 100 2.19 -1.16 8.19
CA VAL A 100 3.61 -1.43 8.45
C VAL A 100 4.03 -2.59 7.56
N LYS A 101 5.01 -2.36 6.68
CA LYS A 101 5.64 -3.37 5.80
C LYS A 101 6.96 -3.81 6.43
N GLY A 102 7.30 -5.09 6.27
CA GLY A 102 8.51 -5.67 6.87
C GLY A 102 8.29 -6.25 8.28
N VAL A 103 7.06 -6.60 8.64
CA VAL A 103 6.70 -7.12 9.98
C VAL A 103 6.94 -8.64 10.13
N GLY A 104 7.70 -9.28 9.25
CA GLY A 104 7.76 -10.74 9.15
C GLY A 104 6.57 -11.32 8.38
N TYR A 105 6.53 -12.65 8.23
CA TYR A 105 5.50 -13.31 7.41
C TYR A 105 4.19 -13.53 8.15
N ILE A 106 3.08 -13.26 7.47
CA ILE A 106 1.71 -13.60 7.91
C ILE A 106 1.54 -15.12 8.01
N ASN A 107 2.07 -15.86 7.04
CA ASN A 107 2.13 -17.32 7.11
C ASN A 107 3.46 -17.75 7.73
N PHE A 108 3.44 -18.10 9.02
CA PHE A 108 4.63 -18.56 9.75
C PHE A 108 5.28 -19.81 9.15
N ASP A 109 4.56 -20.64 8.40
CA ASP A 109 5.16 -21.78 7.69
C ASP A 109 5.97 -21.34 6.46
N ALA A 110 5.65 -20.17 5.90
CA ALA A 110 6.48 -19.53 4.88
C ALA A 110 7.73 -18.89 5.49
N GLN A 111 7.68 -18.48 6.77
CA GLN A 111 8.84 -18.05 7.53
C GLN A 111 9.74 -19.25 7.80
N ARG A 112 10.98 -19.18 7.35
CA ARG A 112 11.94 -20.28 7.53
C ARG A 112 12.89 -19.94 8.66
N ARG A 113 13.24 -20.96 9.47
CA ARG A 113 14.24 -20.79 10.53
C ARG A 113 15.56 -20.30 9.91
N PRO A 114 16.18 -19.26 10.49
CA PRO A 114 17.54 -18.90 10.12
C PRO A 114 18.47 -20.08 10.42
N SER A 115 19.05 -20.71 9.39
CA SER A 115 19.99 -21.82 9.57
C SER A 115 20.97 -21.91 8.40
N GLN A 116 22.15 -22.47 8.66
CA GLN A 116 23.20 -22.61 7.65
C GLN A 116 22.81 -23.57 6.50
N ALA A 117 21.91 -24.51 6.75
CA ALA A 117 21.33 -25.37 5.72
C ALA A 117 20.35 -24.61 4.80
N ASN A 118 19.67 -23.58 5.32
CA ASN A 118 18.79 -22.73 4.53
C ASN A 118 19.56 -21.64 3.77
N LEU A 119 20.77 -21.27 4.21
CA LEU A 119 21.64 -20.26 3.61
C LEU A 119 21.92 -20.50 2.12
N GLU A 120 22.23 -21.73 1.71
CA GLU A 120 22.50 -22.07 0.30
C GLU A 120 21.25 -21.92 -0.59
N ARG A 121 20.06 -22.07 0.01
CA ARG A 121 18.79 -21.86 -0.69
C ARG A 121 18.40 -20.38 -0.71
N TYR A 122 18.75 -19.64 0.34
CA TYR A 122 18.58 -18.19 0.42
C TYR A 122 19.53 -17.44 -0.51
N LYS A 123 20.75 -17.93 -0.78
CA LYS A 123 21.63 -17.33 -1.82
C LYS A 123 21.00 -17.29 -3.22
N LYS A 124 19.94 -18.06 -3.48
CA LYS A 124 19.21 -18.11 -4.76
C LYS A 124 17.91 -17.28 -4.79
N GLN A 125 17.43 -16.83 -3.64
CA GLN A 125 16.22 -15.98 -3.51
C GLN A 125 16.69 -14.65 -2.89
N LYS A 126 16.03 -13.51 -3.09
CA LYS A 126 16.43 -12.30 -2.32
C LYS A 126 16.28 -12.63 -0.81
N LEU A 127 17.35 -12.52 -0.02
CA LEU A 127 17.44 -13.05 1.36
C LEU A 127 16.45 -12.36 2.32
N ASP A 128 16.14 -11.10 2.07
CA ASP A 128 15.13 -10.32 2.77
C ASP A 128 13.73 -10.93 2.67
N MET A 129 13.36 -11.40 1.47
CA MET A 129 12.08 -12.04 1.24
C MET A 129 11.97 -13.28 2.10
N ALA A 130 13.04 -14.05 2.29
CA ALA A 130 12.98 -15.29 3.06
C ALA A 130 12.60 -15.12 4.55
N LEU A 131 12.81 -13.93 5.12
CA LEU A 131 12.52 -13.62 6.51
C LEU A 131 11.30 -12.70 6.68
N GLY A 132 10.67 -12.27 5.57
CA GLY A 132 9.56 -11.32 5.60
C GLY A 132 10.01 -9.91 6.01
N LEU A 133 11.30 -9.60 5.82
CA LEU A 133 11.90 -8.29 6.13
C LEU A 133 11.74 -7.36 4.94
N GLU A 134 11.76 -6.05 5.17
CA GLU A 134 12.02 -5.06 4.13
C GLU A 134 13.45 -4.53 4.28
N ILE A 135 14.09 -4.16 3.17
CA ILE A 135 15.45 -3.60 3.19
C ILE A 135 15.38 -2.09 2.97
N LEU A 136 16.28 -1.36 3.63
CA LEU A 136 16.34 0.10 3.60
C LEU A 136 16.30 0.68 2.17
N THR A 137 17.07 0.13 1.23
CA THR A 137 17.12 0.63 -0.16
C THR A 137 15.76 0.58 -0.85
N ASP A 138 14.98 -0.48 -0.62
CA ASP A 138 13.65 -0.62 -1.20
C ASP A 138 12.66 0.33 -0.53
N ALA A 139 12.76 0.50 0.81
CA ALA A 139 11.91 1.42 1.56
C ALA A 139 12.19 2.90 1.19
N GLU A 140 13.45 3.25 0.94
CA GLU A 140 13.86 4.58 0.47
C GLU A 140 13.36 4.84 -0.95
N HIS A 141 13.45 3.85 -1.84
CA HIS A 141 12.89 3.94 -3.18
C HIS A 141 11.36 4.12 -3.15
N ASP A 142 10.65 3.33 -2.34
CA ASP A 142 9.20 3.47 -2.12
C ASP A 142 8.84 4.87 -1.60
N ARG A 143 9.63 5.41 -0.66
CA ARG A 143 9.48 6.78 -0.13
C ARG A 143 9.64 7.80 -1.25
N ASP A 144 10.76 7.76 -1.96
CA ASP A 144 11.15 8.81 -2.91
C ASP A 144 10.21 8.87 -4.11
N ILE A 145 9.85 7.71 -4.67
CA ILE A 145 8.85 7.64 -5.75
C ILE A 145 7.48 8.12 -5.25
N GLY A 146 7.11 7.80 -4.01
CA GLY A 146 5.86 8.27 -3.42
C GLY A 146 5.75 9.81 -3.37
N GLU A 147 6.84 10.50 -3.03
CA GLU A 147 6.89 11.96 -3.04
C GLU A 147 6.80 12.52 -4.47
N VAL A 148 7.49 11.91 -5.43
CA VAL A 148 7.40 12.29 -6.85
C VAL A 148 5.97 12.16 -7.36
N PHE A 149 5.30 11.05 -7.07
CA PHE A 149 3.95 10.76 -7.51
C PHE A 149 2.93 11.74 -6.91
N VAL A 150 2.96 11.97 -5.60
CA VAL A 150 2.04 12.93 -4.97
C VAL A 150 2.24 14.34 -5.52
N LYS A 151 3.48 14.78 -5.74
CA LYS A 151 3.76 16.10 -6.33
C LYS A 151 3.16 16.25 -7.73
N ALA A 152 3.07 15.15 -8.48
CA ALA A 152 2.44 15.12 -9.80
C ALA A 152 0.93 14.87 -9.77
N GLY A 153 0.31 14.83 -8.57
CA GLY A 153 -1.11 14.55 -8.42
C GLY A 153 -1.50 13.10 -8.74
N ILE A 154 -0.56 12.16 -8.67
CA ILE A 154 -0.84 10.72 -8.74
C ILE A 154 -1.24 10.27 -7.34
N ARG A 155 -2.39 9.58 -7.22
CA ARG A 155 -2.81 8.97 -5.96
C ARG A 155 -1.91 7.77 -5.67
N CYS A 156 -1.17 7.81 -4.57
CA CYS A 156 -0.36 6.69 -4.08
C CYS A 156 -0.40 6.60 -2.54
N ASP A 157 0.12 5.49 -1.99
CA ASP A 157 0.49 5.42 -0.58
C ASP A 157 1.75 6.25 -0.31
N ARG A 158 1.92 6.65 0.95
CA ARG A 158 3.05 7.48 1.38
C ARG A 158 3.77 6.88 2.57
N THR A 159 5.10 6.92 2.55
CA THR A 159 5.90 6.51 3.70
C THR A 159 5.83 7.59 4.78
N ILE A 160 5.35 7.24 5.96
CA ILE A 160 5.33 8.09 7.16
C ILE A 160 6.68 8.05 7.86
N ALA A 161 7.27 6.86 7.99
CA ALA A 161 8.55 6.67 8.66
C ALA A 161 9.24 5.39 8.19
N ILE A 162 10.56 5.37 8.32
CA ILE A 162 11.39 4.17 8.13
C ILE A 162 12.02 3.84 9.48
N ILE A 163 11.83 2.60 9.95
CA ILE A 163 12.28 2.12 11.24
C ILE A 163 13.29 0.99 11.01
N LYS A 164 14.53 1.17 11.44
CA LYS A 164 15.56 0.13 11.42
C LYS A 164 15.33 -0.88 12.51
N PHE A 165 15.49 -2.15 12.19
CA PHE A 165 15.52 -3.22 13.18
C PHE A 165 16.93 -3.45 13.70
N VAL A 166 17.05 -3.63 15.02
CA VAL A 166 18.28 -4.16 15.65
C VAL A 166 18.08 -5.59 16.15
N GLU A 167 16.83 -6.04 16.27
CA GLU A 167 16.44 -7.41 16.60
C GLU A 167 15.45 -7.97 15.56
N TYR A 168 15.44 -9.30 15.42
CA TYR A 168 14.50 -10.08 14.62
C TYR A 168 13.86 -11.18 15.47
N ILE A 169 12.58 -11.47 15.22
CA ILE A 169 11.87 -12.60 15.84
C ILE A 169 11.62 -13.70 14.82
N ASP A 170 12.06 -14.91 15.13
CA ASP A 170 11.79 -16.08 14.30
C ASP A 170 10.40 -16.70 14.56
N LYS A 171 10.04 -17.67 13.73
CA LYS A 171 8.75 -18.36 13.80
C LYS A 171 8.51 -19.20 15.06
N ASP A 172 9.51 -19.32 15.94
CA ASP A 172 9.43 -20.00 17.23
C ASP A 172 9.54 -18.99 18.39
N ALA A 173 9.39 -17.70 18.10
CA ALA A 173 9.51 -16.57 19.01
C ALA A 173 10.90 -16.40 19.65
N HIS A 174 11.97 -16.92 19.04
CA HIS A 174 13.31 -16.57 19.47
C HIS A 174 13.73 -15.21 18.89
N ARG A 175 14.32 -14.39 19.75
CA ARG A 175 14.94 -13.12 19.38
C ARG A 175 16.38 -13.34 18.96
N HIS A 176 16.75 -12.72 17.84
CA HIS A 176 18.11 -12.72 17.29
C HIS A 176 18.54 -11.28 17.08
N ALA A 177 19.76 -10.93 17.47
CA ALA A 177 20.30 -9.64 17.06
C ALA A 177 20.55 -9.66 15.55
N ILE A 178 20.30 -8.54 14.86
CA ILE A 178 20.55 -8.45 13.41
C ILE A 178 22.03 -8.71 13.08
N ASP A 179 22.95 -8.31 13.97
CA ASP A 179 24.38 -8.55 13.77
C ASP A 179 24.75 -10.04 13.87
N GLU A 180 24.08 -10.81 14.74
CA GLU A 180 24.26 -12.28 14.80
C GLU A 180 23.81 -12.95 13.50
N LEU A 181 22.71 -12.47 12.90
CA LEU A 181 22.24 -12.95 11.60
C LEU A 181 23.22 -12.62 10.47
N ARG A 182 23.89 -11.47 10.52
CA ARG A 182 24.94 -11.08 9.56
C ARG A 182 26.20 -11.93 9.72
N GLU A 183 26.65 -12.15 10.95
CA GLU A 183 27.81 -12.99 11.26
C GLU A 183 27.60 -14.43 10.81
N ALA A 184 26.37 -14.94 10.96
CA ALA A 184 25.96 -16.24 10.45
C ALA A 184 25.76 -16.30 8.93
N GLY A 185 25.86 -15.16 8.21
CA GLY A 185 25.66 -15.05 6.77
C GLY A 185 24.21 -15.21 6.32
N ILE A 186 23.25 -15.08 7.25
CA ILE A 186 21.81 -15.14 6.97
C ILE A 186 21.33 -13.82 6.37
N LEU A 187 21.88 -12.70 6.82
CA LEU A 187 21.67 -11.38 6.21
C LEU A 187 22.96 -10.93 5.53
N LEU A 188 22.84 -10.23 4.41
CA LEU A 188 24.02 -9.61 3.79
C LEU A 188 24.56 -8.49 4.69
N LYS A 189 25.88 -8.27 4.63
CA LYS A 189 26.56 -7.34 5.55
C LYS A 189 26.12 -5.89 5.37
N ASP A 190 25.74 -5.52 4.15
CA ASP A 190 25.32 -4.19 3.72
C ASP A 190 23.80 -4.00 3.72
N GLU A 191 23.03 -5.08 3.85
CA GLU A 191 21.58 -4.99 3.98
C GLU A 191 21.18 -4.49 5.38
N THR A 192 20.34 -3.46 5.40
CA THR A 192 19.75 -2.92 6.63
C THR A 192 18.26 -3.27 6.67
N PRO A 193 17.84 -4.22 7.53
CA PRO A 193 16.44 -4.54 7.71
C PRO A 193 15.68 -3.39 8.33
N VAL A 194 14.52 -3.08 7.78
CA VAL A 194 13.65 -2.00 8.21
C VAL A 194 12.19 -2.44 8.19
N ALA A 195 11.35 -1.64 8.84
CA ALA A 195 9.94 -1.54 8.54
C ALA A 195 9.61 -0.18 7.95
N SER A 196 8.80 -0.18 6.88
CA SER A 196 8.19 1.04 6.34
C SER A 196 6.80 1.24 6.95
N VAL A 197 6.61 2.34 7.66
CA VAL A 197 5.29 2.78 8.13
C VAL A 197 4.64 3.60 7.02
N ARG A 198 3.47 3.17 6.55
CA ARG A 198 2.83 3.67 5.33
C ARG A 198 1.43 4.21 5.59
N ALA A 199 1.07 5.28 4.90
CA ALA A 199 -0.23 5.94 4.92
C ALA A 199 -1.04 5.55 3.67
N PHE A 200 -2.27 5.08 3.89
CA PHE A 200 -3.24 4.79 2.84
C PHE A 200 -4.56 5.52 3.12
N GLY A 201 -5.36 5.79 2.08
CA GLY A 201 -6.78 6.10 2.28
C GLY A 201 -7.51 4.84 2.74
N VAL A 202 -7.46 3.79 1.91
CA VAL A 202 -7.78 2.42 2.32
C VAL A 202 -6.65 1.48 1.89
N ASN A 203 -6.27 0.52 2.75
CA ASN A 203 -5.20 -0.42 2.44
C ASN A 203 -5.68 -1.63 1.61
N ALA A 204 -6.99 -1.88 1.55
CA ALA A 204 -7.57 -2.96 0.75
C ALA A 204 -7.36 -2.72 -0.75
N ARG A 205 -7.03 -3.78 -1.49
CA ARG A 205 -6.64 -3.74 -2.91
C ARG A 205 -7.66 -4.38 -3.83
N VAL A 206 -7.56 -4.07 -5.13
CA VAL A 206 -8.26 -4.86 -6.13
C VAL A 206 -7.71 -6.29 -6.09
N ASN A 207 -8.59 -7.29 -6.21
CA ASN A 207 -8.21 -8.70 -6.05
C ASN A 207 -7.65 -9.07 -4.65
N GLU A 208 -8.08 -8.37 -3.58
CA GLU A 208 -7.74 -8.71 -2.18
C GLU A 208 -8.04 -10.17 -1.81
N GLY A 209 -8.98 -10.80 -2.52
CA GLY A 209 -9.45 -12.15 -2.21
C GLY A 209 -10.42 -12.17 -1.03
N GLY A 210 -10.52 -13.32 -0.36
CA GLY A 210 -11.44 -13.53 0.76
C GLY A 210 -12.86 -13.93 0.32
N ASP A 211 -13.72 -14.15 1.31
CA ASP A 211 -15.14 -14.43 1.05
C ASP A 211 -15.89 -13.19 0.54
N LEU A 212 -17.07 -13.42 -0.04
CA LEU A 212 -17.87 -12.36 -0.65
C LEU A 212 -18.27 -11.26 0.35
N LYS A 213 -18.43 -11.62 1.63
CA LYS A 213 -18.82 -10.66 2.67
C LYS A 213 -17.66 -9.72 2.98
N LYS A 214 -16.44 -10.26 3.19
CA LYS A 214 -15.21 -9.46 3.37
C LYS A 214 -15.00 -8.51 2.19
N LEU A 215 -15.15 -9.03 0.98
CA LEU A 215 -15.01 -8.24 -0.25
C LEU A 215 -16.02 -7.09 -0.29
N ASN A 216 -17.31 -7.36 -0.05
CA ASN A 216 -18.36 -6.34 -0.03
C ASN A 216 -18.05 -5.22 0.98
N TYR A 217 -17.62 -5.56 2.19
CA TYR A 217 -17.25 -4.54 3.20
C TYR A 217 -16.07 -3.68 2.75
N ALA A 218 -15.02 -4.28 2.17
CA ALA A 218 -13.86 -3.53 1.67
C ALA A 218 -14.27 -2.51 0.58
N TYR A 219 -15.17 -2.92 -0.34
CA TYR A 219 -15.71 -2.03 -1.36
C TYR A 219 -16.61 -0.93 -0.80
N GLN A 220 -17.47 -1.26 0.18
CA GLN A 220 -18.32 -0.27 0.83
C GLN A 220 -17.48 0.77 1.57
N ASP A 221 -16.47 0.33 2.31
CA ASP A 221 -15.54 1.19 3.02
C ASP A 221 -14.77 2.12 2.06
N ALA A 222 -14.20 1.58 0.98
CA ALA A 222 -13.53 2.37 -0.05
C ALA A 222 -14.45 3.41 -0.69
N ARG A 223 -15.67 3.01 -1.07
CA ARG A 223 -16.67 3.92 -1.65
C ARG A 223 -17.02 5.07 -0.71
N GLN A 224 -17.18 4.80 0.58
CA GLN A 224 -17.47 5.83 1.57
C GLN A 224 -16.29 6.78 1.78
N MET A 225 -15.08 6.25 1.89
CA MET A 225 -13.86 7.05 2.01
C MET A 225 -13.74 8.02 0.83
N VAL A 226 -13.92 7.50 -0.40
CA VAL A 226 -13.89 8.30 -1.62
C VAL A 226 -15.02 9.33 -1.67
N ALA A 227 -16.25 8.95 -1.32
CA ALA A 227 -17.37 9.90 -1.29
C ALA A 227 -17.05 11.08 -0.36
N GLN A 228 -16.53 10.79 0.83
CA GLN A 228 -16.17 11.77 1.84
C GLN A 228 -15.00 12.66 1.37
N GLU A 229 -13.96 12.10 0.75
CA GLU A 229 -12.87 12.88 0.12
C GLU A 229 -13.39 13.84 -0.96
N LEU A 230 -14.40 13.42 -1.73
CA LEU A 230 -15.04 14.23 -2.77
C LEU A 230 -16.09 15.23 -2.22
N GLY A 231 -16.27 15.30 -0.90
CA GLY A 231 -17.30 16.14 -0.27
C GLY A 231 -18.73 15.74 -0.67
N LYS A 232 -18.95 14.46 -0.99
CA LYS A 232 -20.24 13.89 -1.38
C LYS A 232 -20.85 13.08 -0.23
N PRO A 233 -22.17 13.17 -0.02
CA PRO A 233 -22.85 12.24 0.88
C PRO A 233 -22.68 10.79 0.39
N PRO A 234 -22.29 9.83 1.25
CA PRO A 234 -22.08 8.43 0.86
C PRO A 234 -23.28 7.76 0.16
N GLU A 235 -24.50 8.16 0.50
CA GLU A 235 -25.76 7.71 -0.09
C GLU A 235 -25.95 8.23 -1.53
N GLU A 236 -25.38 9.39 -1.87
CA GLU A 236 -25.45 9.98 -3.21
C GLU A 236 -24.32 9.49 -4.13
N PHE A 237 -23.27 8.91 -3.56
CA PHE A 237 -22.12 8.36 -4.29
C PHE A 237 -22.29 6.85 -4.55
N GLY A 238 -23.33 6.49 -5.31
CA GLY A 238 -23.67 5.10 -5.62
C GLY A 238 -22.60 4.34 -6.42
N TRP A 239 -22.78 3.03 -6.57
CA TRP A 239 -21.77 2.13 -7.16
C TRP A 239 -21.35 2.49 -8.59
N HIS A 240 -22.26 2.94 -9.46
CA HIS A 240 -21.90 3.41 -10.81
C HIS A 240 -20.98 4.64 -10.78
N LYS A 241 -21.24 5.60 -9.89
CA LYS A 241 -20.38 6.78 -9.72
C LYS A 241 -19.01 6.39 -9.20
N TYR A 242 -18.95 5.45 -8.24
CA TYR A 242 -17.69 4.91 -7.74
C TYR A 242 -16.89 4.18 -8.82
N ALA A 243 -17.53 3.32 -9.62
CA ALA A 243 -16.85 2.58 -10.68
C ALA A 243 -16.30 3.50 -11.78
N GLN A 244 -17.09 4.50 -12.19
CA GLN A 244 -16.64 5.53 -13.14
C GLN A 244 -15.49 6.35 -12.57
N TRP A 245 -15.61 6.82 -11.32
CA TRP A 245 -14.55 7.53 -10.63
C TRP A 245 -13.26 6.72 -10.55
N PHE A 246 -13.35 5.42 -10.22
CA PHE A 246 -12.20 4.54 -10.12
C PHE A 246 -11.50 4.41 -11.48
N ALA A 247 -12.26 4.14 -12.54
CA ALA A 247 -11.70 3.98 -13.89
C ALA A 247 -11.04 5.27 -14.40
N GLU A 248 -11.69 6.42 -14.21
CA GLU A 248 -11.16 7.73 -14.57
C GLU A 248 -9.87 8.05 -13.78
N THR A 249 -9.90 7.82 -12.46
CA THR A 249 -8.77 8.08 -11.57
C THR A 249 -7.57 7.19 -11.90
N LEU A 250 -7.81 5.91 -12.20
CA LEU A 250 -6.74 5.00 -12.62
C LEU A 250 -6.12 5.45 -13.95
N GLY A 251 -6.96 5.89 -14.90
CA GLY A 251 -6.53 6.46 -16.18
C GLY A 251 -5.62 7.65 -15.97
N LYS A 252 -6.03 8.60 -15.11
CA LYS A 252 -5.24 9.77 -14.75
C LYS A 252 -3.91 9.40 -14.08
N ASN A 253 -3.94 8.50 -13.11
CA ASN A 253 -2.74 8.06 -12.39
C ASN A 253 -1.70 7.45 -13.34
N ILE A 254 -2.10 6.50 -14.19
CA ILE A 254 -1.18 5.82 -15.11
C ILE A 254 -0.73 6.77 -16.22
N GLY A 255 -1.64 7.60 -16.76
CA GLY A 255 -1.30 8.60 -17.77
C GLY A 255 -0.27 9.61 -17.25
N ARG A 256 -0.43 10.10 -16.02
CA ARG A 256 0.55 10.98 -15.35
C ARG A 256 1.87 10.27 -15.06
N MET A 257 1.82 9.02 -14.59
CA MET A 257 3.03 8.23 -14.32
C MET A 257 3.88 8.09 -15.58
N LEU A 258 3.25 7.70 -16.70
CA LEU A 258 3.89 7.62 -18.01
C LEU A 258 4.37 9.00 -18.50
N LYS A 259 3.57 10.06 -18.33
CA LYS A 259 3.97 11.43 -18.68
C LYS A 259 5.22 11.90 -17.93
N LEU A 260 5.38 11.49 -16.67
CA LEU A 260 6.54 11.81 -15.84
C LEU A 260 7.78 10.98 -16.16
N GLY A 261 7.67 10.03 -17.07
CA GLY A 261 8.78 9.18 -17.42
C GLY A 261 8.84 7.86 -16.66
N TYR A 262 7.81 7.46 -15.91
CA TYR A 262 7.84 6.27 -15.06
C TYR A 262 6.94 5.14 -15.56
N THR A 263 7.37 3.90 -15.32
CA THR A 263 6.53 2.69 -15.32
C THR A 263 6.53 2.09 -13.92
N HIS A 264 5.45 1.43 -13.53
CA HIS A 264 5.42 0.60 -12.35
C HIS A 264 6.02 -0.78 -12.61
N GLY A 265 5.69 -1.42 -13.74
CA GLY A 265 6.24 -2.72 -14.10
C GLY A 265 5.74 -3.91 -13.27
N ASN A 266 4.84 -3.70 -12.30
CA ASN A 266 4.29 -4.75 -11.45
C ASN A 266 2.89 -4.40 -10.89
N LEU A 267 2.05 -3.71 -11.65
CA LEU A 267 0.67 -3.43 -11.22
C LEU A 267 -0.15 -4.71 -10.99
N LEU A 268 0.16 -5.75 -11.76
CA LEU A 268 -0.37 -7.11 -11.63
C LEU A 268 0.74 -8.05 -11.14
N PRO A 269 0.99 -8.15 -9.83
CA PRO A 269 1.94 -9.12 -9.32
C PRO A 269 1.53 -10.55 -9.68
N ALA A 270 2.53 -11.39 -9.92
CA ALA A 270 2.32 -12.82 -10.13
C ALA A 270 1.73 -13.51 -8.88
N ASP A 271 1.19 -14.70 -9.06
CA ASP A 271 0.82 -15.65 -7.99
C ASP A 271 -0.27 -15.19 -7.02
N SER A 272 -1.48 -14.93 -7.52
CA SER A 272 -2.71 -14.69 -6.73
C SER A 272 -2.63 -13.54 -5.71
N ALA A 273 -1.55 -12.76 -5.69
CA ALA A 273 -1.39 -11.59 -4.86
C ALA A 273 -2.41 -10.51 -5.26
N PRO A 274 -2.80 -9.62 -4.33
CA PRO A 274 -3.65 -8.49 -4.65
C PRO A 274 -2.91 -7.56 -5.60
N TYR A 275 -3.65 -6.86 -6.45
CA TYR A 275 -3.05 -5.92 -7.37
C TYR A 275 -2.42 -4.75 -6.62
N ASN A 276 -1.40 -4.12 -7.21
CA ASN A 276 -0.71 -2.97 -6.64
C ASN A 276 -1.51 -1.66 -6.84
N VAL A 277 -2.83 -1.76 -6.71
CA VAL A 277 -3.80 -0.67 -6.74
C VAL A 277 -4.84 -0.89 -5.64
N THR A 278 -4.96 0.07 -4.73
CA THR A 278 -5.96 0.05 -3.65
C THR A 278 -7.38 0.28 -4.19
N LEU A 279 -8.41 -0.05 -3.40
CA LEU A 279 -9.80 0.21 -3.75
C LEU A 279 -10.15 1.72 -3.77
N ASP A 280 -9.34 2.59 -3.16
CA ASP A 280 -9.41 4.05 -3.36
C ASP A 280 -8.41 4.56 -4.42
N CYS A 281 -8.04 3.66 -5.34
CA CYS A 281 -7.27 3.94 -6.55
C CYS A 281 -5.90 4.57 -6.30
N ARG A 282 -5.18 4.10 -5.27
CA ARG A 282 -3.78 4.48 -5.02
C ARG A 282 -2.84 3.44 -5.62
N ILE A 283 -1.79 3.92 -6.27
CA ILE A 283 -0.66 3.10 -6.71
C ILE A 283 0.22 2.76 -5.50
N VAL A 284 0.58 1.49 -5.31
CA VAL A 284 1.32 1.00 -4.12
C VAL A 284 2.41 -0.01 -4.47
N ASP A 285 3.33 -0.30 -3.55
CA ASP A 285 4.49 -1.20 -3.76
C ASP A 285 5.33 -0.79 -4.98
N LYS A 286 6.04 0.33 -4.83
CA LYS A 286 6.75 1.06 -5.89
C LYS A 286 8.20 0.60 -6.05
N ASP A 287 8.60 -0.48 -5.38
CA ASP A 287 9.93 -1.13 -5.45
C ASP A 287 10.35 -1.56 -6.87
N THR A 288 9.37 -1.68 -7.76
CA THR A 288 9.54 -2.04 -9.18
C THR A 288 9.45 -0.86 -10.13
N VAL A 289 9.09 0.33 -9.64
CA VAL A 289 8.96 1.54 -10.45
C VAL A 289 10.32 1.97 -11.02
N LYS A 290 10.37 2.30 -12.30
CA LYS A 290 11.58 2.71 -13.04
C LYS A 290 11.32 3.89 -13.96
N HIS A 291 12.35 4.68 -14.26
CA HIS A 291 12.27 5.83 -15.17
C HIS A 291 12.72 5.45 -16.61
N TYR A 292 12.18 6.06 -17.67
CA TYR A 292 12.50 5.69 -19.07
C TYR A 292 13.95 5.91 -19.47
N ASP A 293 14.62 6.87 -18.83
CA ASP A 293 16.06 7.06 -19.02
C ASP A 293 16.85 5.80 -18.63
N ASP A 294 16.26 4.91 -17.82
CA ASP A 294 16.79 3.60 -17.46
C ASP A 294 16.47 2.55 -18.56
N ALA A 295 16.83 2.82 -19.83
CA ALA A 295 16.72 1.89 -20.96
C ALA A 295 15.51 0.93 -20.91
N ILE A 296 14.29 1.48 -20.82
CA ILE A 296 13.07 0.68 -20.71
C ILE A 296 12.60 0.26 -22.12
N PRO A 297 12.39 -1.04 -22.42
CA PRO A 297 11.81 -1.47 -23.68
C PRO A 297 10.39 -0.90 -23.86
N GLU A 298 10.01 -0.46 -25.06
CA GLU A 298 8.64 0.04 -25.38
C GLU A 298 7.53 -0.92 -24.90
N ILE A 299 7.81 -2.23 -24.89
CA ILE A 299 6.93 -3.29 -24.37
C ILE A 299 6.49 -3.05 -22.91
N GLN A 300 7.33 -2.42 -22.09
CA GLN A 300 7.06 -2.19 -20.67
C GLN A 300 6.20 -0.93 -20.43
N ILE A 301 6.18 0.02 -21.37
CA ILE A 301 5.23 1.15 -21.37
C ILE A 301 3.79 0.62 -21.56
N ASP A 302 3.62 -0.32 -22.49
CA ASP A 302 2.32 -0.93 -22.77
C ASP A 302 1.85 -1.84 -21.63
N PHE A 303 2.78 -2.41 -20.86
CA PHE A 303 2.47 -3.36 -19.79
C PHE A 303 1.58 -2.76 -18.69
N ASP A 304 1.85 -1.53 -18.24
CA ASP A 304 1.04 -0.90 -17.20
C ASP A 304 -0.37 -0.55 -17.70
N LYS A 305 -0.49 -0.13 -18.96
CA LYS A 305 -1.80 0.09 -19.60
C LYS A 305 -2.57 -1.23 -19.71
N ILE A 306 -1.95 -2.30 -20.21
CA ILE A 306 -2.54 -3.65 -20.25
C ILE A 306 -2.94 -4.11 -18.84
N SER A 307 -2.10 -3.86 -17.84
CA SER A 307 -2.38 -4.20 -16.45
C SER A 307 -3.63 -3.50 -15.94
N ALA A 308 -3.82 -2.23 -16.28
CA ALA A 308 -5.02 -1.47 -15.97
C ALA A 308 -6.30 -2.10 -16.55
N HIS A 309 -6.22 -2.72 -17.74
CA HIS A 309 -7.37 -3.40 -18.34
C HIS A 309 -7.85 -4.54 -17.46
N VAL A 310 -6.91 -5.35 -16.96
CA VAL A 310 -7.22 -6.48 -16.08
C VAL A 310 -7.78 -5.97 -14.76
N ILE A 311 -7.17 -4.92 -14.18
CA ILE A 311 -7.66 -4.29 -12.93
C ILE A 311 -9.11 -3.82 -13.08
N ILE A 312 -9.45 -3.12 -14.17
CA ILE A 312 -10.81 -2.63 -14.44
C ILE A 312 -11.76 -3.81 -14.63
N ASN A 313 -11.38 -4.84 -15.39
CA ASN A 313 -12.22 -6.01 -15.57
C ASN A 313 -12.49 -6.74 -14.25
N THR A 314 -11.47 -6.93 -13.40
CA THR A 314 -11.63 -7.54 -12.07
C THR A 314 -12.52 -6.70 -11.18
N LEU A 315 -12.36 -5.37 -11.18
CA LEU A 315 -13.25 -4.45 -10.46
C LEU A 315 -14.71 -4.63 -10.91
N CYS A 316 -14.98 -4.69 -12.22
CA CYS A 316 -16.33 -4.90 -12.75
C CYS A 316 -16.94 -6.22 -12.27
N GLN A 317 -16.18 -7.31 -12.35
CA GLN A 317 -16.63 -8.63 -11.91
C GLN A 317 -16.94 -8.67 -10.41
N GLN A 318 -16.04 -8.10 -9.59
CA GLN A 318 -16.23 -8.02 -8.15
C GLN A 318 -17.44 -7.15 -7.78
N LEU A 319 -17.63 -6.01 -8.44
CA LEU A 319 -18.79 -5.14 -8.24
C LEU A 319 -20.10 -5.84 -8.61
N ASN A 320 -20.20 -6.44 -9.80
CA ASN A 320 -21.39 -7.21 -10.22
C ASN A 320 -21.72 -8.32 -9.21
N THR A 321 -20.69 -8.94 -8.60
CA THR A 321 -20.89 -10.01 -7.60
C THR A 321 -21.40 -9.47 -6.26
N ILE A 322 -20.87 -8.35 -5.75
CA ILE A 322 -21.23 -7.85 -4.41
C ILE A 322 -22.52 -7.04 -4.39
N THR A 323 -22.95 -6.46 -5.52
CA THR A 323 -24.14 -5.62 -5.57
C THR A 323 -25.42 -6.38 -5.93
N ASP A 324 -25.32 -7.69 -6.20
CA ASP A 324 -26.41 -8.55 -6.71
C ASP A 324 -27.11 -7.91 -7.94
N MET A 325 -26.35 -7.11 -8.69
CA MET A 325 -26.80 -6.49 -9.91
C MET A 325 -26.83 -7.53 -11.03
N LYS A 326 -27.69 -7.33 -12.02
CA LYS A 326 -27.72 -8.23 -13.19
C LYS A 326 -26.34 -8.27 -13.83
N GLU A 327 -25.90 -9.46 -14.22
CA GLU A 327 -24.66 -9.66 -14.95
C GLU A 327 -24.61 -8.69 -16.15
N GLY A 328 -23.60 -7.81 -16.17
CA GLY A 328 -23.44 -6.78 -17.19
C GLY A 328 -23.88 -5.36 -16.80
N GLU A 329 -24.41 -5.09 -15.61
CA GLU A 329 -24.71 -3.70 -15.21
C GLU A 329 -23.45 -2.83 -15.08
N PHE A 330 -22.34 -3.40 -14.62
CA PHE A 330 -21.02 -2.82 -14.85
C PHE A 330 -20.43 -3.40 -16.13
N GLU A 331 -20.69 -2.73 -17.26
CA GLU A 331 -20.08 -3.09 -18.54
C GLU A 331 -18.60 -2.70 -18.58
N TYR A 332 -17.73 -3.71 -18.65
CA TYR A 332 -16.28 -3.54 -18.75
C TYR A 332 -15.88 -2.51 -19.81
N TRP A 333 -16.44 -2.61 -21.02
CA TRP A 333 -16.08 -1.72 -22.14
C TRP A 333 -16.45 -0.26 -21.89
N SER A 334 -17.52 0.00 -21.13
CA SER A 334 -17.92 1.36 -20.75
C SER A 334 -16.90 1.98 -19.79
N LEU A 335 -16.52 1.25 -18.74
CA LEU A 335 -15.52 1.72 -17.77
C LEU A 335 -14.11 1.80 -18.38
N TYR A 336 -13.77 0.86 -19.25
CA TYR A 336 -12.49 0.88 -19.94
C TYR A 336 -12.38 2.05 -20.93
N LYS A 337 -13.49 2.46 -21.55
CA LYS A 337 -13.54 3.72 -22.33
C LYS A 337 -13.26 4.93 -21.44
N VAL A 338 -13.91 5.03 -20.27
CA VAL A 338 -13.67 6.12 -19.30
C VAL A 338 -12.20 6.19 -18.90
N PHE A 339 -11.59 5.03 -18.62
CA PHE A 339 -10.15 4.94 -18.36
C PHE A 339 -9.30 5.47 -19.52
N ASN A 340 -9.56 5.00 -20.75
CA ASN A 340 -8.77 5.39 -21.91
C ASN A 340 -8.88 6.89 -22.22
N ASP A 341 -10.08 7.45 -22.13
CA ASP A 341 -10.31 8.88 -22.35
C ASP A 341 -9.46 9.71 -21.36
N ALA A 342 -9.48 9.33 -20.07
CA ALA A 342 -8.72 10.01 -19.02
C ALA A 342 -7.20 9.81 -19.13
N TYR A 343 -6.76 8.59 -19.48
CA TYR A 343 -5.35 8.27 -19.73
C TYR A 343 -4.80 9.07 -20.92
N ASP A 344 -5.52 9.10 -22.05
CA ASP A 344 -5.11 9.82 -23.25
C ASP A 344 -5.13 11.33 -23.04
N GLU A 345 -6.05 11.86 -22.23
CA GLU A 345 -6.10 13.29 -21.87
C GLU A 345 -4.82 13.75 -21.16
N GLU A 346 -4.36 13.00 -20.15
CA GLU A 346 -3.13 13.31 -19.42
C GLU A 346 -1.90 13.32 -20.35
N LEU A 347 -1.83 12.37 -21.29
CA LEU A 347 -0.76 12.30 -22.28
C LEU A 347 -0.83 13.43 -23.30
N LYS A 348 -2.03 13.81 -23.77
CA LYS A 348 -2.21 14.89 -24.76
C LYS A 348 -1.84 16.26 -24.20
N ALA A 349 -2.10 16.52 -22.92
CA ALA A 349 -1.76 17.77 -22.24
C ALA A 349 -0.25 18.09 -22.20
N SER A 350 0.63 17.23 -22.74
CA SER A 350 2.07 17.47 -22.91
C SER A 350 2.46 18.05 -24.27
N ARG A 351 1.64 17.90 -25.31
CA ARG A 351 2.00 18.30 -26.68
C ARG A 351 1.71 19.77 -27.00
N GLY A 352 1.03 20.48 -26.11
CA GLY A 352 0.77 21.93 -26.22
C GLY A 352 1.89 22.83 -25.70
N ASP A 353 2.70 22.33 -24.75
CA ASP A 353 3.66 23.15 -23.98
C ASP A 353 5.13 22.93 -24.39
N LEU A 354 5.38 22.15 -25.46
CA LEU A 354 6.73 21.95 -26.02
C LEU A 354 7.08 22.96 -27.14
N HIS A 355 6.24 23.98 -27.36
CA HIS A 355 6.42 25.01 -28.39
C HIS A 355 6.22 26.46 -27.92
N THR A 356 6.39 26.74 -26.62
CA THR A 356 6.48 28.11 -26.11
C THR A 356 7.79 28.34 -25.38
#